data_AF-A0A7V5WMF1-F1
#
_entry.id   AF-A0A7V5WMF1-F1
#
_cell.length_a   1.000
_cell.length_b   1.000
_cell.length_c   1.000
_cell.angle_alpha   90.00
_cell.angle_beta   90.00
_cell.angle_gamma   90.00
#
_symmetry.space_group_name_H-M   'P 1'
#
loop_
_entity.id
_entity.type
_entity.pdbx_description
1 polymer ?
#
loop_
_entity_poly.entity_id
_entity_poly.type
_entity_poly.pdbx_seq_one_letter_code
_entity_poly.pdbx_strand_id
1 'polypeptide(L)'
;AAAFAAYKEAKGKSPSFAAGHSLGEYTAHVASGALTIEDAVVLVNKRGKYMQEAVAEGVGAMAAILKTDNKTIEEVCKNTAGVVEIANYNSDGQTVISGEKQAVEAASEKLKSLKARAIPLKVSAPFHCSLMQSAADKLTKDLEKIEFKQADFPVISNVKAEIIKSPNQINELLAQQVTASVRWLETIQNLDSLGVTSYYEFGSGKVLTGLIKRILKDAQAFSITEMANLEEVI
;
A
#
# COMPACT_ATOMS: atom_id res chain seq x y z
N ALA A 1 7.53 12.63 -0.18
CA ALA A 1 7.64 13.80 0.73
C ALA A 1 8.22 15.01 0.01
N ALA A 2 9.45 14.94 -0.53
CA ALA A 2 10.08 16.08 -1.22
C ALA A 2 9.23 16.68 -2.36
N ALA A 3 8.66 15.85 -3.25
CA ALA A 3 7.81 16.34 -4.35
C ALA A 3 6.55 17.09 -3.83
N PHE A 4 5.96 16.63 -2.73
CA PHE A 4 4.82 17.31 -2.11
C PHE A 4 5.25 18.61 -1.41
N ALA A 5 6.42 18.63 -0.77
CA ALA A 5 6.98 19.85 -0.19
C ALA A 5 7.21 20.92 -1.27
N ALA A 6 7.80 20.55 -2.41
CA ALA A 6 7.96 21.45 -3.56
C ALA A 6 6.60 21.95 -4.10
N TYR A 7 5.59 21.07 -4.16
CA TYR A 7 4.22 21.47 -4.50
C TYR A 7 3.64 22.51 -3.54
N LYS A 8 3.84 22.35 -2.23
CA LYS A 8 3.42 23.34 -1.23
C LYS A 8 4.19 24.66 -1.35
N GLU A 9 5.50 24.62 -1.60
CA GLU A 9 6.34 25.80 -1.83
C GLU A 9 5.90 26.59 -3.07
N ALA A 10 5.49 25.89 -4.12
CA ALA A 10 4.88 26.46 -5.33
C ALA A 10 3.43 26.93 -5.13
N LYS A 11 2.95 27.02 -3.88
CA LYS A 11 1.60 27.45 -3.49
C LYS A 11 0.47 26.49 -3.92
N GLY A 12 0.81 25.23 -4.14
CA GLY A 12 -0.17 24.16 -4.32
C GLY A 12 -1.16 24.05 -3.16
N LYS A 13 -2.42 23.77 -3.49
CA LYS A 13 -3.51 23.69 -2.51
C LYS A 13 -3.29 22.51 -1.56
N SER A 14 -3.68 22.67 -0.30
CA SER A 14 -3.66 21.52 0.62
C SER A 14 -4.67 20.47 0.16
N PRO A 15 -4.30 19.17 0.17
CA PRO A 15 -5.21 18.11 -0.25
C PRO A 15 -6.33 17.92 0.80
N SER A 16 -7.50 17.49 0.36
CA SER A 16 -8.60 17.10 1.25
C SER A 16 -8.32 15.78 1.99
N PHE A 17 -7.54 14.90 1.36
CA PHE A 17 -7.16 13.59 1.89
C PHE A 17 -5.78 13.20 1.36
N ALA A 18 -5.06 12.38 2.11
CA ALA A 18 -3.88 11.68 1.60
C ALA A 18 -4.01 10.17 1.81
N ALA A 19 -3.45 9.42 0.86
CA ALA A 19 -3.29 7.98 0.95
C ALA A 19 -1.99 7.62 0.26
N GLY A 20 -1.34 6.55 0.71
CA GLY A 20 -0.20 5.99 0.02
C GLY A 20 -0.21 4.48 0.07
N HIS A 21 0.39 3.84 -0.92
CA HIS A 21 0.38 2.39 -1.06
C HIS A 21 1.55 1.77 -0.31
N SER A 22 1.26 0.93 0.70
CA SER A 22 2.23 0.28 1.59
C SER A 22 3.21 1.28 2.21
N LEU A 23 4.46 1.31 1.75
CA LEU A 23 5.48 2.30 2.13
C LEU A 23 4.97 3.75 1.96
N GLY A 24 4.13 4.00 0.96
CA GLY A 24 3.54 5.31 0.71
C GLY A 24 2.70 5.86 1.87
N GLU A 25 2.13 5.01 2.73
CA GLU A 25 1.34 5.46 3.89
C GLU A 25 2.20 6.27 4.87
N TYR A 26 3.48 5.90 5.07
CA TYR A 26 4.45 6.70 5.84
C TYR A 26 4.68 8.06 5.18
N THR A 27 4.75 8.10 3.85
CA THR A 27 4.91 9.36 3.12
C THR A 27 3.67 10.24 3.25
N ALA A 28 2.47 9.67 3.29
CA ALA A 28 1.23 10.40 3.52
C ALA A 28 1.20 11.00 4.94
N HIS A 29 1.66 10.26 5.96
CA HIS A 29 1.79 10.78 7.32
C HIS A 29 2.83 11.89 7.45
N VAL A 30 3.95 11.81 6.71
CA VAL A 30 4.91 12.91 6.64
C VAL A 30 4.30 14.13 5.96
N ALA A 31 3.62 13.94 4.82
CA ALA A 31 2.97 15.02 4.10
C ALA A 31 1.89 15.72 4.94
N SER A 32 1.18 14.97 5.79
CA SER A 32 0.13 15.50 6.68
C SER A 32 0.67 16.10 7.98
N GLY A 33 1.99 16.12 8.19
CA GLY A 33 2.61 16.60 9.44
C GLY A 33 2.47 15.66 10.65
N ALA A 34 1.85 14.48 10.48
CA ALA A 34 1.64 13.53 11.56
C ALA A 34 2.90 12.75 11.96
N LEU A 35 3.87 12.66 11.06
CA LEU A 35 5.16 11.99 11.25
C LEU A 35 6.29 12.90 10.75
N THR A 36 7.38 13.02 11.50
CA THR A 36 8.54 13.79 11.03
C THR A 36 9.28 13.05 9.91
N ILE A 37 10.00 13.78 9.04
CA ILE A 37 10.75 13.12 7.97
C ILE A 37 11.93 12.32 8.51
N GLU A 38 12.55 12.79 9.59
CA GLU A 38 13.66 12.13 10.27
C GLU A 38 13.23 10.77 10.84
N ASP A 39 12.12 10.75 11.57
CA ASP A 39 11.56 9.51 12.12
C ASP A 39 11.10 8.57 10.99
N ALA A 40 10.44 9.12 9.96
CA ALA A 40 9.98 8.33 8.82
C ALA A 40 11.13 7.60 8.13
N VAL A 41 12.26 8.27 7.85
CA VAL A 41 13.43 7.65 7.20
C VAL A 41 13.98 6.49 8.04
N VAL A 42 14.10 6.68 9.36
CA VAL A 42 14.56 5.62 10.28
C VAL A 42 13.57 4.45 10.31
N LEU A 43 12.27 4.73 10.46
CA LEU A 43 11.22 3.72 10.52
C LEU A 43 11.14 2.91 9.23
N VAL A 44 11.15 3.55 8.06
CA VAL A 44 11.04 2.81 6.79
C VAL A 44 12.28 1.98 6.49
N ASN A 45 13.47 2.45 6.90
CA ASN A 45 14.69 1.66 6.80
C ASN A 45 14.60 0.40 7.66
N LYS A 46 14.21 0.56 8.93
CA LYS A 46 14.01 -0.57 9.85
C LYS A 46 12.90 -1.51 9.39
N ARG A 47 11.75 -0.98 8.95
CA ARG A 47 10.66 -1.76 8.36
C ARG A 47 11.14 -2.61 7.19
N GLY A 48 11.86 -2.01 6.24
CA GLY A 48 12.42 -2.73 5.10
C GLY A 48 13.36 -3.86 5.54
N LYS A 49 14.26 -3.57 6.48
CA LYS A 49 15.16 -4.58 7.07
C LYS A 49 14.39 -5.71 7.74
N TYR A 50 13.43 -5.39 8.60
CA TYR A 50 12.67 -6.40 9.36
C TYR A 50 11.83 -7.29 8.45
N MET A 51 11.16 -6.71 7.45
CA MET A 51 10.37 -7.48 6.48
C MET A 51 11.27 -8.39 5.62
N GLN A 52 12.48 -7.93 5.29
CA GLN A 52 13.46 -8.74 4.56
C GLN A 52 13.99 -9.92 5.39
N GLU A 53 14.16 -9.74 6.71
CA GLU A 53 14.66 -10.74 7.65
C GLU A 53 13.58 -11.69 8.18
N ALA A 54 12.29 -11.40 7.93
CA ALA A 54 11.17 -12.09 8.57
C ALA A 54 11.10 -13.57 8.21
N VAL A 55 11.50 -13.91 6.98
CA VAL A 55 11.61 -15.29 6.48
C VAL A 55 12.95 -15.47 5.80
N ALA A 56 13.47 -16.70 5.81
CA ALA A 56 14.69 -17.01 5.08
C ALA A 56 14.49 -16.85 3.55
N GLU A 57 15.56 -16.49 2.86
CA GLU A 57 15.53 -16.31 1.40
C GLU A 57 15.02 -17.58 0.70
N GLY A 58 14.11 -17.39 -0.26
CA GLY A 58 13.51 -18.48 -1.03
C GLY A 58 12.35 -19.23 -0.34
N VAL A 59 12.07 -18.96 0.94
CA VAL A 59 10.92 -19.56 1.65
C VAL A 59 9.60 -18.93 1.22
N GLY A 60 9.58 -17.62 1.02
CA GLY A 60 8.39 -16.88 0.63
C GLY A 60 8.36 -16.48 -0.85
N ALA A 61 7.18 -16.17 -1.36
CA ALA A 61 6.99 -15.62 -2.69
C ALA A 61 5.81 -14.65 -2.74
N MET A 62 5.72 -13.91 -3.85
CA MET A 62 4.55 -13.13 -4.21
C MET A 62 4.22 -13.31 -5.69
N ALA A 63 2.94 -13.25 -6.04
CA ALA A 63 2.49 -13.30 -7.44
C ALA A 63 1.38 -12.28 -7.69
N ALA A 64 1.47 -11.57 -8.81
CA ALA A 64 0.38 -10.76 -9.33
C ALA A 64 -0.60 -11.65 -10.08
N ILE A 65 -1.86 -11.60 -9.67
CA ILE A 65 -2.98 -12.31 -10.27
C ILE A 65 -3.83 -11.29 -11.02
N LEU A 66 -4.07 -11.58 -12.30
CA LEU A 66 -4.78 -10.72 -13.23
C LEU A 66 -5.95 -11.46 -13.87
N LYS A 67 -6.93 -10.70 -14.37
CA LYS A 67 -8.06 -11.19 -15.18
C LYS A 67 -9.00 -12.16 -14.45
N THR A 68 -9.13 -12.00 -13.14
CA THR A 68 -10.12 -12.72 -12.32
C THR A 68 -10.58 -11.81 -11.19
N ASP A 69 -11.74 -12.10 -10.60
CA ASP A 69 -12.28 -11.32 -9.49
C ASP A 69 -11.65 -11.74 -8.15
N ASN A 70 -11.76 -10.86 -7.15
CA ASN A 70 -11.16 -11.06 -5.83
C ASN A 70 -11.74 -12.26 -5.09
N LYS A 71 -13.04 -12.56 -5.24
CA LYS A 71 -13.69 -13.68 -4.52
C LYS A 71 -13.11 -15.02 -4.98
N THR A 72 -12.89 -15.17 -6.29
CA THR A 72 -12.21 -16.34 -6.85
C THR A 72 -10.80 -16.50 -6.26
N ILE A 73 -10.05 -15.41 -6.09
CA ILE A 73 -8.70 -15.45 -5.51
C ILE A 73 -8.76 -15.83 -4.03
N GLU A 74 -9.65 -15.20 -3.26
CA GLU A 74 -9.88 -15.51 -1.84
C GLU A 74 -10.22 -16.99 -1.63
N GLU A 75 -11.11 -17.55 -2.45
CA GLU A 75 -11.49 -18.96 -2.39
C GLU A 75 -10.31 -19.88 -2.71
N VAL A 76 -9.51 -19.57 -3.74
CA VAL A 76 -8.33 -20.37 -4.06
C VAL A 76 -7.28 -20.31 -2.95
N CYS A 77 -6.98 -19.11 -2.43
CA CYS A 77 -6.04 -18.95 -1.32
C CYS A 77 -6.48 -19.76 -0.10
N LYS A 78 -7.75 -19.64 0.31
CA LYS A 78 -8.32 -20.37 1.45
C LYS A 78 -8.24 -21.90 1.30
N ASN A 79 -8.38 -22.41 0.08
CA ASN A 79 -8.38 -23.85 -0.20
C ASN A 79 -6.99 -24.39 -0.58
N THR A 80 -5.95 -23.56 -0.59
CA THR A 80 -4.59 -23.97 -0.88
C THR A 80 -3.88 -24.34 0.42
N ALA A 81 -3.21 -25.48 0.46
CA ALA A 81 -2.44 -25.88 1.64
C ALA A 81 -1.19 -24.99 1.81
N GLY A 82 -0.85 -24.69 3.07
CA GLY A 82 0.21 -23.75 3.41
C GLY A 82 -0.29 -22.31 3.53
N VAL A 83 0.62 -21.37 3.77
CA VAL A 83 0.26 -19.95 3.88
C VAL A 83 0.25 -19.31 2.50
N VAL A 84 -0.91 -18.86 2.04
CA VAL A 84 -1.06 -17.98 0.88
C VAL A 84 -2.25 -17.06 1.10
N GLU A 85 -1.99 -15.77 1.09
CA GLU A 85 -2.94 -14.72 1.46
C GLU A 85 -2.92 -13.61 0.41
N ILE A 86 -3.97 -12.79 0.36
CA ILE A 86 -3.98 -11.61 -0.50
C ILE A 86 -3.15 -10.51 0.15
N ALA A 87 -2.06 -10.12 -0.51
CA ALA A 87 -1.20 -9.02 -0.10
C ALA A 87 -1.78 -7.66 -0.49
N ASN A 88 -2.31 -7.52 -1.71
CA ASN A 88 -2.80 -6.24 -2.22
C ASN A 88 -4.06 -6.41 -3.06
N TYR A 89 -5.10 -5.65 -2.72
CA TYR A 89 -6.24 -5.40 -3.60
C TYR A 89 -5.96 -4.11 -4.37
N ASN A 90 -5.37 -4.20 -5.57
CA ASN A 90 -4.87 -3.02 -6.27
C ASN A 90 -5.92 -2.35 -7.16
N SER A 91 -6.74 -3.15 -7.86
CA SER A 91 -7.83 -2.67 -8.72
C SER A 91 -8.66 -3.86 -9.18
N ASP A 92 -9.79 -3.62 -9.84
CA ASP A 92 -10.55 -4.69 -10.48
C ASP A 92 -9.67 -5.51 -11.45
N GLY A 93 -9.64 -6.82 -11.22
CA GLY A 93 -8.85 -7.74 -12.04
C GLY A 93 -7.34 -7.62 -11.88
N GLN A 94 -6.83 -6.97 -10.83
CA GLN A 94 -5.42 -7.00 -10.45
C GLN A 94 -5.25 -7.02 -8.93
N THR A 95 -4.78 -8.18 -8.45
CA THR A 95 -4.56 -8.48 -7.03
C THR A 95 -3.19 -9.15 -6.87
N VAL A 96 -2.58 -9.02 -5.70
CA VAL A 96 -1.30 -9.69 -5.39
C VAL A 96 -1.55 -10.67 -4.26
N ILE A 97 -1.05 -11.89 -4.42
CA ILE A 97 -0.99 -12.90 -3.35
C ILE A 97 0.45 -13.04 -2.84
N SER A 98 0.61 -13.38 -1.57
CA SER A 98 1.90 -13.64 -0.93
C SER A 98 1.80 -14.75 0.10
N GLY A 99 2.93 -15.37 0.43
CA GLY A 99 2.99 -16.42 1.42
C GLY A 99 4.17 -17.36 1.19
N GLU A 100 4.03 -18.62 1.59
CA GLU A 100 5.00 -19.68 1.34
C GLU A 100 5.13 -19.90 -0.17
N LYS A 101 6.36 -20.07 -0.65
CA LYS A 101 6.66 -20.20 -2.07
C LYS A 101 5.83 -21.29 -2.74
N GLN A 102 5.77 -22.48 -2.14
CA GLN A 102 5.03 -23.62 -2.68
C GLN A 102 3.52 -23.36 -2.69
N ALA A 103 2.97 -22.73 -1.66
CA ALA A 103 1.55 -22.38 -1.59
C ALA A 103 1.18 -21.31 -2.63
N VAL A 104 2.01 -20.28 -2.81
CA VAL A 104 1.83 -19.25 -3.85
C VAL A 104 1.89 -19.85 -5.26
N GLU A 105 2.83 -20.78 -5.50
CA GLU A 105 2.94 -21.50 -6.77
C GLU A 105 1.69 -22.36 -7.03
N ALA A 106 1.23 -23.14 -6.04
CA ALA A 106 0.03 -23.97 -6.15
C ALA A 106 -1.24 -23.14 -6.39
N ALA A 107 -1.44 -22.06 -5.63
CA ALA A 107 -2.55 -21.13 -5.83
C ALA A 107 -2.49 -20.48 -7.22
N SER A 108 -1.30 -20.10 -7.68
CA SER A 108 -1.09 -19.52 -9.01
C SER A 108 -1.47 -20.50 -10.13
N GLU A 109 -1.08 -21.77 -10.04
CA GLU A 109 -1.47 -22.79 -11.02
C GLU A 109 -2.98 -23.06 -11.00
N LYS A 110 -3.58 -23.12 -9.81
CA LYS A 110 -5.03 -23.25 -9.69
C LYS A 110 -5.75 -22.06 -10.34
N LEU A 111 -5.30 -20.83 -10.10
CA LEU A 111 -5.87 -19.62 -10.70
C LEU A 111 -5.70 -19.59 -12.22
N LYS A 112 -4.55 -20.04 -12.75
CA LYS A 112 -4.35 -20.21 -14.20
C LYS A 112 -5.34 -21.20 -14.80
N SER A 113 -5.64 -22.30 -14.11
CA SER A 113 -6.67 -23.26 -14.56
C SER A 113 -8.07 -22.64 -14.64
N LEU A 114 -8.32 -21.58 -13.87
CA LEU A 114 -9.55 -20.77 -13.86
C LEU A 114 -9.47 -19.56 -14.83
N LYS A 115 -8.55 -19.59 -15.80
CA LYS A 115 -8.33 -18.55 -16.83
C LYS A 115 -7.78 -17.22 -16.30
N ALA A 116 -7.35 -17.14 -15.04
CA ALA A 116 -6.57 -16.02 -14.55
C ALA A 116 -5.16 -16.03 -15.16
N ARG A 117 -4.46 -14.91 -15.09
CA ARG A 117 -3.01 -14.83 -15.37
C ARG A 117 -2.28 -14.62 -14.06
N ALA A 118 -1.33 -15.49 -13.74
CA ALA A 118 -0.47 -15.34 -12.57
C ALA A 118 0.98 -15.02 -13.01
N ILE A 119 1.58 -13.99 -12.43
CA ILE A 119 2.92 -13.50 -12.73
C ILE A 119 3.73 -13.46 -11.43
N PRO A 120 4.76 -14.30 -11.28
CA PRO A 120 5.67 -14.23 -10.14
C PRO A 120 6.35 -12.86 -10.06
N LEU A 121 6.39 -12.28 -8.87
CA LEU A 121 7.06 -11.01 -8.62
C LEU A 121 8.53 -11.24 -8.23
N LYS A 122 9.42 -10.38 -8.73
CA LYS A 122 10.84 -10.39 -8.37
C LYS A 122 11.05 -9.71 -7.02
N VAL A 123 10.63 -10.38 -5.96
CA VAL A 123 10.77 -9.94 -4.58
C VAL A 123 11.38 -11.05 -3.73
N SER A 124 12.02 -10.64 -2.66
CA SER A 124 12.83 -11.48 -1.77
C SER A 124 12.08 -11.96 -0.53
N ALA A 125 10.86 -11.47 -0.28
CA ALA A 125 10.05 -11.80 0.88
C ALA A 125 8.53 -11.75 0.58
N PRO A 126 7.70 -12.49 1.34
CA PRO A 126 6.25 -12.54 1.15
C PRO A 126 5.58 -11.42 1.94
N PHE A 127 5.65 -10.19 1.43
CA PHE A 127 5.11 -9.01 2.12
C PHE A 127 3.59 -9.07 2.30
N HIS A 128 3.05 -8.43 3.33
CA HIS A 128 1.62 -8.29 3.59
C HIS A 128 0.88 -9.64 3.74
N CYS A 129 1.48 -10.56 4.48
CA CYS A 129 0.82 -11.79 4.94
C CYS A 129 1.28 -12.14 6.37
N SER A 130 0.62 -13.13 6.97
CA SER A 130 0.90 -13.63 8.31
C SER A 130 2.35 -14.05 8.57
N LEU A 131 3.11 -14.44 7.53
CA LEU A 131 4.55 -14.75 7.66
C LEU A 131 5.41 -13.54 8.07
N MET A 132 4.89 -12.31 7.95
CA MET A 132 5.59 -11.09 8.35
C MET A 132 5.41 -10.74 9.83
N GLN A 133 4.79 -11.61 10.65
CA GLN A 133 4.51 -11.32 12.06
C GLN A 133 5.77 -10.91 12.85
N SER A 134 6.89 -11.60 12.64
CA SER A 134 8.16 -11.28 13.31
C SER A 134 8.68 -9.87 12.94
N ALA A 135 8.40 -9.38 11.74
CA ALA A 135 8.71 -8.02 11.34
C ALA A 135 7.77 -6.99 11.98
N ALA A 136 6.48 -7.31 12.04
CA ALA A 136 5.49 -6.48 12.73
C ALA A 136 5.87 -6.30 14.20
N ASP A 137 6.21 -7.39 14.91
CA ASP A 137 6.58 -7.34 16.33
C ASP A 137 7.83 -6.48 16.60
N LYS A 138 8.82 -6.53 15.71
CA LYS A 138 10.01 -5.66 15.78
C LYS A 138 9.64 -4.21 15.52
N LEU A 139 8.83 -3.95 14.50
CA LEU A 139 8.43 -2.60 14.10
C LEU A 139 7.55 -1.92 15.15
N THR A 140 6.63 -2.65 15.80
CA THR A 140 5.80 -2.15 16.90
C THR A 140 6.65 -1.49 17.98
N LYS A 141 7.74 -2.13 18.40
CA LYS A 141 8.67 -1.60 19.42
C LYS A 141 9.35 -0.29 19.01
N ASP A 142 9.52 -0.06 17.72
CA ASP A 142 10.06 1.20 17.22
C ASP A 142 8.97 2.26 17.07
N LEU A 143 7.78 1.89 16.60
CA LEU A 143 6.63 2.80 16.49
C LEU A 143 6.16 3.30 17.85
N GLU A 144 6.25 2.49 18.92
CA GLU A 144 5.97 2.90 20.31
C GLU A 144 6.86 4.04 20.82
N LYS A 145 8.01 4.28 20.17
CA LYS A 145 8.94 5.36 20.54
C LYS A 145 8.65 6.66 19.79
N ILE A 146 7.70 6.65 18.88
CA ILE A 146 7.40 7.76 17.99
C ILE A 146 6.23 8.55 18.53
N GLU A 147 6.41 9.86 18.63
CA GLU A 147 5.31 10.78 18.92
C GLU A 147 4.61 11.16 17.61
N PHE A 148 3.53 10.46 17.30
CA PHE A 148 2.66 10.84 16.19
C PHE A 148 1.86 12.09 16.55
N LYS A 149 1.78 13.04 15.61
CA LYS A 149 1.02 14.28 15.76
C LYS A 149 -0.34 14.19 15.07
N GLN A 150 -1.23 15.12 15.41
CA GLN A 150 -2.48 15.30 14.67
C GLN A 150 -2.15 15.67 13.22
N ALA A 151 -2.79 15.00 12.28
CA ALA A 151 -2.62 15.27 10.86
C ALA A 151 -3.36 16.56 10.45
N ASP A 152 -2.70 17.41 9.65
CA ASP A 152 -3.26 18.65 9.08
C ASP A 152 -4.39 18.36 8.08
N PHE A 153 -4.35 17.18 7.46
CA PHE A 153 -5.42 16.66 6.61
C PHE A 153 -5.55 15.13 6.81
N PRO A 154 -6.76 14.56 6.65
CA PRO A 154 -7.01 13.15 6.88
C PRO A 154 -6.13 12.21 6.04
N VAL A 155 -5.63 11.14 6.67
CA VAL A 155 -4.88 10.05 6.00
C VAL A 155 -5.72 8.77 6.01
N ILE A 156 -5.76 8.07 4.87
CA ILE A 156 -6.49 6.80 4.73
C ILE A 156 -5.56 5.62 5.02
N SER A 157 -5.97 4.74 5.93
CA SER A 157 -5.21 3.54 6.26
C SER A 157 -5.32 2.48 5.18
N ASN A 158 -4.22 1.80 4.85
CA ASN A 158 -4.25 0.64 3.94
C ASN A 158 -4.99 -0.57 4.54
N VAL A 159 -4.97 -0.72 5.86
CA VAL A 159 -5.54 -1.89 6.55
C VAL A 159 -7.06 -1.81 6.61
N LYS A 160 -7.59 -0.60 6.85
CA LYS A 160 -9.03 -0.38 7.02
C LYS A 160 -9.71 0.23 5.80
N ALA A 161 -8.94 0.84 4.88
CA ALA A 161 -9.48 1.69 3.81
C ALA A 161 -10.34 2.86 4.33
N GLU A 162 -10.09 3.30 5.56
CA GLU A 162 -10.84 4.35 6.25
C GLU A 162 -9.92 5.47 6.74
N ILE A 163 -10.52 6.63 7.03
CA ILE A 163 -9.83 7.77 7.64
C ILE A 163 -9.31 7.37 9.02
N ILE A 164 -8.03 7.64 9.26
CA ILE A 164 -7.41 7.50 10.57
C ILE A 164 -7.83 8.69 11.45
N LYS A 165 -8.40 8.40 12.62
CA LYS A 165 -9.11 9.40 13.45
C LYS A 165 -8.24 10.01 14.55
N SER A 166 -7.13 9.38 14.91
CA SER A 166 -6.25 9.87 15.96
C SER A 166 -4.81 9.42 15.79
N PRO A 167 -3.83 10.12 16.40
CA PRO A 167 -2.42 9.74 16.32
C PRO A 167 -2.14 8.33 16.85
N ASN A 168 -2.82 7.90 17.92
CA ASN A 168 -2.65 6.55 18.48
C ASN A 168 -3.01 5.44 17.47
N GLN A 169 -4.03 5.67 16.64
CA GLN A 169 -4.41 4.72 15.60
C GLN A 169 -3.33 4.58 14.52
N ILE A 170 -2.52 5.62 14.27
CA ILE A 170 -1.46 5.56 13.26
C ILE A 170 -0.45 4.47 13.61
N ASN A 171 0.02 4.44 14.86
CA ASN A 171 0.96 3.43 15.34
C ASN A 171 0.40 2.01 15.13
N GLU A 172 -0.79 1.73 15.68
CA GLU A 172 -1.44 0.42 15.61
C GLU A 172 -1.63 -0.05 14.15
N LEU A 173 -2.10 0.85 13.28
CA LEU A 173 -2.40 0.53 11.89
C LEU A 173 -1.12 0.31 11.08
N LEU A 174 -0.06 1.09 11.30
CA LEU A 174 1.23 0.88 10.61
C LEU A 174 1.90 -0.44 11.02
N ALA A 175 1.79 -0.85 12.28
CA ALA A 175 2.24 -2.16 12.72
C ALA A 175 1.43 -3.28 12.05
N GLN A 176 0.10 -3.16 12.07
CA GLN A 176 -0.81 -4.13 11.45
C GLN A 176 -0.62 -4.21 9.92
N GLN A 177 -0.27 -3.11 9.26
CA GLN A 177 -0.05 -3.03 7.81
C GLN A 177 1.00 -4.03 7.30
N VAL A 178 1.97 -4.41 8.13
CA VAL A 178 3.06 -5.32 7.76
C VAL A 178 2.55 -6.73 7.41
N THR A 179 1.51 -7.20 8.11
CA THR A 179 0.92 -8.53 7.95
C THR A 179 -0.44 -8.51 7.25
N ALA A 180 -1.10 -7.36 7.19
CA ALA A 180 -2.42 -7.21 6.58
C ALA A 180 -2.35 -6.83 5.09
N SER A 181 -3.43 -7.14 4.37
CA SER A 181 -3.63 -6.73 2.98
C SER A 181 -3.66 -5.20 2.82
N VAL A 182 -3.05 -4.71 1.75
CA VAL A 182 -3.22 -3.32 1.29
C VAL A 182 -4.53 -3.21 0.50
N ARG A 183 -5.54 -2.56 1.08
CA ARG A 183 -6.90 -2.40 0.50
C ARG A 183 -6.99 -1.17 -0.42
N TRP A 184 -6.09 -1.08 -1.40
CA TRP A 184 -5.97 0.10 -2.27
C TRP A 184 -7.22 0.36 -3.13
N LEU A 185 -7.81 -0.69 -3.70
CA LEU A 185 -9.07 -0.62 -4.46
C LEU A 185 -10.16 0.08 -3.64
N GLU A 186 -10.37 -0.38 -2.42
CA GLU A 186 -11.38 0.16 -1.51
C GLU A 186 -11.03 1.56 -1.03
N THR A 187 -9.74 1.85 -0.76
CA THR A 187 -9.27 3.21 -0.43
C THR A 187 -9.70 4.21 -1.51
N ILE A 188 -9.51 3.87 -2.79
CA ILE A 188 -9.88 4.77 -3.90
C ILE A 188 -11.41 4.87 -4.06
N GLN A 189 -12.15 3.77 -3.92
CA GLN A 189 -13.62 3.78 -3.95
C GLN A 189 -14.24 4.60 -2.80
N ASN A 190 -13.65 4.53 -1.61
CA ASN A 190 -14.09 5.32 -0.47
C ASN A 190 -13.78 6.81 -0.65
N LEU A 191 -12.62 7.16 -1.22
CA LEU A 191 -12.30 8.55 -1.55
C LEU A 191 -13.26 9.12 -2.61
N ASP A 192 -13.60 8.35 -3.64
CA ASP A 192 -14.61 8.72 -4.63
C ASP A 192 -15.98 8.96 -3.99
N SER A 193 -16.40 8.05 -3.10
CA SER A 193 -17.65 8.18 -2.33
C SER A 193 -17.68 9.41 -1.40
N LEU A 194 -16.50 9.92 -1.02
CA LEU A 194 -16.33 11.17 -0.27
C LEU A 194 -16.29 12.42 -1.17
N GLY A 195 -16.46 12.27 -2.49
CA GLY A 195 -16.51 13.37 -3.46
C GLY A 195 -15.15 13.81 -4.00
N VAL A 196 -14.09 13.02 -3.82
CA VAL A 196 -12.78 13.32 -4.40
C VAL A 196 -12.84 13.09 -5.92
N THR A 197 -12.48 14.12 -6.70
CA THR A 197 -12.57 14.08 -8.18
C THR A 197 -11.21 14.16 -8.87
N SER A 198 -10.19 14.69 -8.18
CA SER A 198 -8.82 14.83 -8.69
C SER A 198 -7.82 14.15 -7.77
N TYR A 199 -6.90 13.39 -8.35
CA TYR A 199 -5.91 12.58 -7.66
C TYR A 199 -4.51 12.93 -8.16
N TYR A 200 -3.58 13.13 -7.23
CA TYR A 200 -2.21 13.53 -7.53
C TYR A 200 -1.24 12.51 -6.92
N GLU A 201 -0.55 11.76 -7.79
CA GLU A 201 0.50 10.82 -7.39
C GLU A 201 1.83 11.58 -7.25
N PHE A 202 2.26 11.80 -6.01
CA PHE A 202 3.57 12.36 -5.70
C PHE A 202 4.59 11.25 -5.48
N GLY A 203 5.57 11.13 -6.37
CA GLY A 203 6.60 10.09 -6.28
C GLY A 203 7.25 9.82 -7.63
N SER A 204 8.02 8.75 -7.73
CA SER A 204 8.59 8.31 -9.00
C SER A 204 7.61 7.43 -9.78
N GLY A 205 7.35 7.79 -11.03
CA GLY A 205 6.50 7.03 -11.93
C GLY A 205 5.01 7.32 -11.81
N LYS A 206 4.20 6.42 -12.39
CA LYS A 206 2.77 6.61 -12.66
C LYS A 206 1.91 5.39 -12.28
N VAL A 207 2.38 4.61 -11.31
CA VAL A 207 1.76 3.31 -10.97
C VAL A 207 0.39 3.54 -10.34
N LEU A 208 0.32 4.41 -9.33
CA LEU A 208 -0.93 4.69 -8.63
C LEU A 208 -1.92 5.41 -9.55
N THR A 209 -1.44 6.33 -10.38
CA THR A 209 -2.24 6.98 -11.44
C THR A 209 -2.87 5.94 -12.37
N GLY A 210 -2.11 4.93 -12.78
CA GLY A 210 -2.61 3.83 -13.61
C GLY A 210 -3.64 2.96 -12.89
N LEU A 211 -3.45 2.68 -11.59
CA LEU A 211 -4.42 1.95 -10.78
C LEU A 211 -5.71 2.74 -10.58
N ILE A 212 -5.61 4.02 -10.25
CA ILE A 212 -6.77 4.91 -10.05
C ILE A 212 -7.62 4.96 -11.33
N LYS A 213 -7.00 5.16 -12.50
CA LYS A 213 -7.73 5.15 -13.79
C LYS A 213 -8.39 3.81 -14.14
N ARG A 214 -7.90 2.71 -13.56
CA ARG A 214 -8.54 1.39 -13.72
C ARG A 214 -9.73 1.22 -12.77
N ILE A 215 -9.63 1.74 -11.55
CA ILE A 215 -10.69 1.70 -10.54
C ILE A 215 -11.83 2.65 -10.92
N LEU A 216 -11.48 3.89 -11.26
CA LEU A 216 -12.38 4.99 -11.57
C LEU A 216 -12.08 5.50 -12.98
N LYS A 217 -12.94 5.14 -13.95
CA LYS A 217 -12.70 5.44 -15.37
C LYS A 217 -12.66 6.95 -15.67
N ASP A 218 -13.44 7.73 -14.93
CA ASP A 218 -13.62 9.16 -15.16
C ASP A 218 -12.79 10.03 -14.20
N ALA A 219 -11.96 9.42 -13.35
CA ALA A 219 -11.14 10.15 -12.40
C ALA A 219 -10.03 10.95 -13.08
N GLN A 220 -9.87 12.21 -12.65
CA GLN A 220 -8.74 13.03 -13.05
C GLN A 220 -7.52 12.62 -12.21
N ALA A 221 -6.63 11.80 -12.77
CA ALA A 221 -5.44 11.34 -12.08
C ALA A 221 -4.15 11.78 -12.79
N PHE A 222 -3.27 12.43 -12.04
CA PHE A 222 -2.02 13.04 -12.50
C PHE A 222 -0.83 12.48 -11.73
N SER A 223 0.26 12.20 -12.43
CA SER A 223 1.53 11.83 -11.83
C SER A 223 2.43 13.06 -11.82
N ILE A 224 2.93 13.42 -10.63
CA ILE A 224 3.75 14.61 -10.40
C ILE A 224 5.18 14.15 -10.15
N THR A 225 5.91 13.95 -11.25
CA THR A 225 7.30 13.46 -11.24
C THR A 225 8.33 14.55 -11.48
N GLU A 226 7.94 15.66 -12.10
CA GLU A 226 8.82 16.77 -12.48
C GLU A 226 8.17 18.13 -12.22
N MET A 227 8.97 19.19 -12.11
CA MET A 227 8.48 20.56 -11.88
C MET A 227 7.54 21.04 -12.99
N ALA A 228 7.73 20.59 -14.23
CA ALA A 228 6.85 20.96 -15.34
C ALA A 228 5.40 20.45 -15.15
N ASN A 229 5.21 19.31 -14.49
CA ASN A 229 3.88 18.78 -14.17
C ASN A 229 3.23 19.50 -12.99
N LEU A 230 4.00 20.28 -12.23
CA LEU A 230 3.54 21.00 -11.05
C LEU A 230 2.69 22.22 -11.44
N GLU A 231 3.08 22.94 -12.50
CA GLU A 231 2.34 24.13 -13.00
C GLU A 231 0.94 23.80 -13.51
N GLU A 232 0.71 22.58 -14.01
CA GLU A 232 -0.59 22.13 -14.51
C GLU A 232 -1.61 21.88 -13.38
N VAL A 233 -1.16 21.81 -12.12
CA VAL A 233 -1.98 21.34 -10.97
C VAL A 233 -1.99 22.28 -9.76
N ILE A 234 -1.39 23.47 -9.88
CA ILE A 234 -1.42 24.55 -8.87
C ILE A 234 -2.73 25.35 -8.98
#